data_AF-A0A6V8KU56-F1
#
_entry.id   AF-A0A6V8KU56-F1
#
_cell.length_a   1.000
_cell.length_b   1.000
_cell.length_c   1.000
_cell.angle_alpha   90.00
_cell.angle_beta   90.00
_cell.angle_gamma   90.00
#
_symmetry.space_group_name_H-M   'P 1'
#
loop_
_entity.id
_entity.type
_entity.pdbx_description
1 polymer ?
#
loop_
_entity_poly.entity_id
_entity_poly.type
_entity_poly.pdbx_seq_one_letter_code
_entity_poly.pdbx_strand_id
1 'polypeptide(L)'
;MRPINAVLVLLLFLWTFREFNTPFVLFGPTPPESADLLTVHIYNSSFITWNFGLGSAMSVLLMLFLILVAGLWALWNRRVNRDA
;
A
#
# COMPACT_ATOMS: atom_id res chain seq x y z
N MET A 1 -19.25 -14.52 13.45
CA MET A 1 -17.99 -14.75 12.69
C MET A 1 -17.68 -13.66 11.65
N ARG A 2 -18.67 -12.91 11.12
CA ARG A 2 -18.46 -11.86 10.08
C ARG A 2 -17.52 -10.67 10.43
N PRO A 3 -17.39 -10.17 11.67
CA PRO A 3 -16.58 -8.97 11.92
C PRO A 3 -15.07 -9.21 11.77
N ILE A 4 -14.58 -10.42 12.04
CA ILE A 4 -13.15 -10.76 11.95
C ILE A 4 -12.69 -10.78 10.50
N ASN A 5 -13.43 -11.44 9.62
CA ASN A 5 -13.08 -11.52 8.19
C ASN A 5 -13.04 -10.15 7.53
N ALA A 6 -13.90 -9.22 7.98
CA ALA A 6 -13.89 -7.85 7.50
C ALA A 6 -12.52 -7.19 7.79
N VAL A 7 -12.08 -7.24 9.05
CA VAL A 7 -10.78 -6.68 9.45
C VAL A 7 -9.63 -7.39 8.72
N LEU A 8 -9.68 -8.71 8.57
CA LEU A 8 -8.67 -9.48 7.84
C LEU A 8 -8.53 -9.02 6.38
N VAL A 9 -9.65 -8.77 5.69
CA VAL A 9 -9.61 -8.27 4.30
C VAL A 9 -8.95 -6.90 4.23
N LEU A 10 -9.27 -5.99 5.16
CA LEU A 10 -8.61 -4.68 5.21
C LEU A 10 -7.10 -4.84 5.44
N LEU A 11 -6.70 -5.66 6.40
CA LEU A 11 -5.29 -5.89 6.73
C LEU A 11 -4.54 -6.48 5.54
N LEU A 12 -5.11 -7.49 4.87
CA LEU A 12 -4.52 -8.10 3.67
C LEU A 12 -4.37 -7.07 2.54
N PHE A 13 -5.37 -6.22 2.32
CA PHE A 13 -5.29 -5.16 1.32
C PHE A 13 -4.16 -4.17 1.61
N LEU A 14 -4.10 -3.67 2.85
CA LEU A 14 -3.05 -2.73 3.27
C LEU A 14 -1.66 -3.37 3.20
N TRP A 15 -1.57 -4.66 3.55
CA TRP A 15 -0.35 -5.44 3.43
C TRP A 15 0.13 -5.50 1.97
N THR A 16 -0.74 -5.88 1.03
CA THR A 16 -0.37 -6.01 -0.40
C THR A 16 0.22 -4.73 -0.97
N PHE A 17 -0.35 -3.56 -0.67
CA PHE A 17 0.18 -2.28 -1.15
C PHE A 17 1.47 -1.82 -0.45
N ARG A 18 1.74 -2.33 0.75
CA ARG A 18 2.99 -2.07 1.49
C ARG A 18 4.04 -3.15 1.25
N GLU A 19 3.73 -4.19 0.48
CA GLU A 19 4.66 -5.27 0.20
C GLU A 19 5.85 -4.75 -0.60
N PHE A 20 7.03 -4.88 -0.01
CA PHE A 20 8.29 -4.44 -0.60
C PHE A 20 9.26 -5.61 -0.74
N ASN A 21 9.25 -6.55 0.21
CA ASN A 21 10.29 -7.56 0.32
C ASN A 21 10.25 -8.55 -0.83
N THR A 22 9.09 -9.16 -1.08
CA THR A 22 8.96 -10.17 -2.15
C THR A 22 9.37 -9.64 -3.53
N PRO A 23 8.84 -8.50 -4.03
CA PRO A 23 9.24 -8.00 -5.34
C PRO A 23 10.70 -7.53 -5.39
N PHE A 24 11.20 -6.88 -4.34
CA PHE A 24 12.59 -6.43 -4.27
C PHE A 24 13.59 -7.61 -4.29
N VAL A 25 13.29 -8.71 -3.58
CA VAL A 25 14.15 -9.90 -3.58
C VAL A 25 14.16 -10.58 -4.96
N LEU A 26 13.02 -10.61 -5.66
CA LEU A 26 12.90 -11.28 -6.96
C LEU A 26 13.55 -10.49 -8.10
N PHE A 27 13.39 -9.16 -8.12
CA PHE A 27 13.78 -8.32 -9.25
C PHE A 27 14.83 -7.26 -8.93
N GLY A 28 15.18 -7.10 -7.65
CA GLY A 28 16.16 -6.12 -7.20
C GLY A 28 15.63 -4.69 -7.15
N PRO A 29 16.55 -3.70 -7.07
CA PRO A 29 16.20 -2.29 -6.92
C PRO A 29 15.66 -1.62 -8.18
N THR A 30 15.84 -2.24 -9.36
CA THR A 30 15.42 -1.70 -10.66
C THR A 30 14.72 -2.79 -11.46
N PRO A 31 13.47 -3.13 -11.11
CA PRO A 31 12.72 -4.20 -11.76
C PRO A 31 12.41 -3.87 -13.24
N PRO A 32 12.13 -4.89 -14.08
CA PRO A 32 11.61 -4.65 -15.42
C PRO A 32 10.22 -3.99 -15.35
N GLU A 33 9.83 -3.27 -16.40
CA GLU A 33 8.58 -2.49 -16.44
C GLU A 33 7.33 -3.33 -16.12
N SER A 34 7.29 -4.59 -16.55
CA SER A 34 6.18 -5.52 -16.25
C SER A 34 6.07 -5.92 -14.78
N ALA A 35 7.11 -5.67 -13.98
CA ALA A 35 7.19 -5.99 -12.56
C ALA A 35 7.52 -4.76 -11.70
N ASP A 36 7.37 -3.55 -12.26
CA ASP A 36 7.62 -2.31 -11.52
C ASP A 36 6.45 -2.01 -10.59
N LEU A 37 6.65 -2.33 -9.31
CA LEU A 37 5.69 -2.03 -8.26
C LEU A 37 6.02 -0.70 -7.61
N LEU A 38 4.98 0.06 -7.27
CA LEU A 38 5.10 1.41 -6.71
C LEU A 38 6.05 1.47 -5.50
N THR A 39 6.04 0.46 -4.61
CA THR A 39 6.91 0.41 -3.43
C THR A 39 8.40 0.29 -3.80
N VAL A 40 8.72 -0.51 -4.82
CA VAL A 40 10.08 -0.66 -5.34
C VAL A 40 10.49 0.59 -6.13
N HIS A 41 9.58 1.17 -6.90
CA HIS A 41 9.80 2.42 -7.62
C HIS A 41 10.13 3.60 -6.69
N ILE A 42 9.42 3.71 -5.56
CA ILE A 42 9.70 4.69 -4.51
C ILE A 42 11.11 4.49 -3.95
N TYR A 43 11.50 3.24 -3.69
CA TYR A 43 12.85 2.92 -3.21
C TYR A 43 13.92 3.28 -4.24
N ASN A 44 13.70 2.93 -5.51
CA ASN A 44 14.59 3.26 -6.61
C ASN A 44 14.83 4.77 -6.68
N SER A 45 13.74 5.55 -6.71
CA SER A 45 13.80 7.00 -6.76
C SER A 45 14.51 7.60 -5.53
N SER A 46 14.25 7.06 -4.34
CA SER A 46 14.79 7.62 -3.09
C SER A 46 16.28 7.29 -2.92
N PHE A 47 16.67 6.03 -3.13
CA PHE A 47 17.96 5.50 -2.67
C PHE A 47 18.90 5.04 -3.79
N ILE A 48 18.41 4.91 -5.02
CA ILE A 48 19.22 4.54 -6.19
C ILE A 48 19.50 5.77 -7.04
N THR A 49 18.46 6.54 -7.40
CA THR A 49 18.60 7.76 -8.19
C THR A 49 18.82 9.01 -7.32
N TRP A 50 18.83 8.88 -5.99
CA TRP A 50 19.04 9.97 -5.03
C TRP A 50 18.03 11.13 -5.14
N ASN A 51 16.84 10.86 -5.67
CA ASN A 51 15.75 11.82 -5.79
C ASN A 51 14.77 11.70 -4.61
N PHE A 52 15.22 12.15 -3.44
CA PHE A 52 14.43 12.11 -2.21
C PHE A 52 13.15 12.95 -2.29
N GLY A 53 13.14 14.03 -3.07
CA GLY A 53 11.96 14.89 -3.26
C GLY A 53 10.82 14.12 -3.93
N LEU A 54 11.11 13.46 -5.04
CA LEU A 54 10.15 12.63 -5.76
C LEU A 54 9.76 11.40 -4.91
N GLY A 55 10.74 10.71 -4.32
CA GLY A 55 10.48 9.53 -3.48
C GLY A 55 9.58 9.83 -2.27
N SER A 56 9.78 10.97 -1.61
CA SER A 56 8.93 11.41 -0.50
C SER A 56 7.53 11.81 -0.96
N ALA A 57 7.38 12.52 -2.08
CA ALA A 57 6.08 12.88 -2.64
C ALA A 57 5.24 11.63 -2.96
N MET A 58 5.84 10.64 -3.63
CA MET A 58 5.17 9.35 -3.91
C MET A 58 4.79 8.61 -2.62
N SER A 59 5.66 8.61 -1.61
CA SER A 59 5.39 7.98 -0.32
C SER A 59 4.19 8.62 0.40
N VAL A 60 4.11 9.95 0.38
CA VAL A 60 2.97 10.69 0.95
C VAL A 60 1.68 10.40 0.19
N LEU A 61 1.73 10.36 -1.15
CA LEU A 61 0.56 9.99 -1.96
C LEU A 61 0.07 8.57 -1.66
N LEU A 62 0.99 7.60 -1.57
CA LEU A 62 0.66 6.23 -1.16
C LEU A 62 0.05 6.20 0.24
N MET A 63 0.60 6.96 1.18
CA MET A 63 0.04 7.07 2.53
C MET A 63 -1.39 7.63 2.53
N LEU A 64 -1.63 8.74 1.82
CA LEU A 64 -2.95 9.35 1.70
C LEU A 64 -3.96 8.38 1.06
N PHE A 65 -3.55 7.65 0.03
CA PHE A 65 -4.37 6.63 -0.60
C PHE A 65 -4.76 5.52 0.39
N LEU A 66 -3.80 4.97 1.13
CA LEU A 66 -4.08 3.91 2.11
C LEU A 66 -4.95 4.39 3.28
N ILE A 67 -4.73 5.62 3.76
CA ILE A 67 -5.59 6.25 4.77
C ILE A 67 -7.02 6.41 4.24
N LEU A 68 -7.17 6.87 3.00
CA LEU A 68 -8.47 7.03 2.36
C LEU A 68 -9.20 5.69 2.26
N VAL A 69 -8.55 4.65 1.76
CA VAL A 69 -9.16 3.31 1.64
C VAL A 69 -9.54 2.76 3.01
N ALA A 70 -8.64 2.82 3.98
CA ALA A 70 -8.91 2.36 5.34
C ALA A 70 -10.05 3.15 6.01
N GLY A 71 -10.07 4.46 5.82
CA GLY A 71 -11.12 5.35 6.33
C GLY A 71 -12.49 5.04 5.73
N LEU A 72 -12.57 4.91 4.40
CA LEU A 72 -13.80 4.53 3.71
C LEU A 72 -14.30 3.15 4.16
N TRP A 73 -13.39 2.19 4.27
CA TRP A 73 -13.71 0.85 4.73
C TRP A 73 -14.24 0.85 6.17
N ALA A 74 -13.60 1.60 7.07
CA ALA A 74 -14.01 1.72 8.46
C ALA A 74 -15.38 2.42 8.59
N LEU A 75 -15.62 3.47 7.81
CA LEU A 75 -16.90 4.17 7.77
C LEU A 75 -18.02 3.26 7.25
N TRP A 76 -17.77 2.49 6.20
CA TRP A 76 -18.71 1.51 5.68
C TRP A 76 -19.04 0.45 6.74
N ASN A 77 -18.02 -0.15 7.34
CA ASN A 77 -18.20 -1.23 8.32
C ASN A 77 -18.96 -0.74 9.57
N ARG A 78 -18.75 0.52 9.98
CA ARG A 78 -19.53 1.16 11.05
C ARG A 78 -21.00 1.35 10.70
N ARG A 79 -21.35 1.66 9.44
CA ARG A 79 -22.75 1.80 9.01
C ARG A 79 -23.46 0.45 9.00
N VAL A 80 -22.84 -0.57 8.39
CA VAL A 80 -23.41 -1.92 8.30
C VAL A 80 -23.71 -2.53 9.68
N ASN A 81 -22.84 -2.30 10.68
CA ASN A 81 -23.07 -2.78 12.05
C ASN A 81 -24.10 -1.97 12.84
N ARG A 82 -24.53 -0.80 12.36
CA ARG A 82 -25.62 0.00 12.98
C ARG A 82 -27.00 -0.38 12.45
N ASP A 83 -27.06 -0.94 11.24
CA ASP A 83 -28.29 -1.29 10.54
C ASP A 83 -28.65 -2.80 10.68
N ALA A 84 -27.90 -3.54 11.50
CA ALA A 84 -28.06 -4.98 11.77
C ALA A 84 -28.35 -5.22 13.25
#